data_AF-A0A813F5A0-F1
#
_entry.id   AF-A0A813F5A0-F1
#
_cell.length_a   1.000
_cell.length_b   1.000
_cell.length_c   1.000
_cell.angle_alpha   90.00
_cell.angle_beta   90.00
_cell.angle_gamma   90.00
#
_symmetry.space_group_name_H-M   'P 1'
#
loop_
_entity.id
_entity.type
_entity.pdbx_description
1 polymer ?
#
loop_
_entity_poly.entity_id
_entity_poly.type
_entity_poly.pdbx_seq_one_letter_code
_entity_poly.pdbx_strand_id
1 'polypeptide(L)'
;MFLEMSRPSGAACSLLLLWSSWMAQVVGSEGDPSCWMGALQFDTCCLPPPRGKASCWEGSFSYQRCCLSGAILPVVDVNSVEDISQLGGCELNIFQEFKTRSGAWYKENRANLVLFHEFVYLFSRFDAMFKSCAPAALTALLLKLESMYFADESTWNGLFQIYVEKYHQAVAEGVLLQSHHENGWPLLEGIRKVNALRSSGGEPAELGTREVVDLVVCYCGRGERVDWLRAFQKMPWRPEDRSLSTRRHVALKFYHKCGELFSEEEREAERQRLVADWGSMFRTVEVRYVDDALRADDCSAYLAYIVDRYDDLPEFTVFLHADAPEHIPTLDLLTDTVFAASRGYLPNELGFLHLSHNYVHQEVNCSASNSSCQPREKWEIQNLWKNVFGSSLVPSVTDGSLSAYCCVQFLARRERILQRDRLFYQRALSYFGETPDSYYALFPVGRVVRMVDTLGRTPCQLAMYIWHILFGEEMHLPRRHRDPRMPLFIRMLNIEVEAVLEAQAGADGHDGGSFQLNGEARSDTTYDRLQTLFQEE
;
A
#
# COMPACT_ATOMS: atom_id res chain seq x y z
N MET A 1 -67.41 -40.67 -0.86
CA MET A 1 -68.40 -41.65 -1.37
C MET A 1 -67.71 -42.41 -2.50
N PHE A 2 -67.46 -43.69 -2.23
CA PHE A 2 -67.08 -44.84 -3.08
C PHE A 2 -66.67 -44.72 -4.56
N LEU A 3 -65.71 -45.61 -4.90
CA LEU A 3 -65.53 -46.46 -6.10
C LEU A 3 -64.76 -45.95 -7.33
N GLU A 4 -63.47 -46.31 -7.36
CA GLU A 4 -62.88 -47.45 -8.09
C GLU A 4 -63.45 -47.93 -9.45
N MET A 5 -62.48 -48.31 -10.31
CA MET A 5 -62.49 -49.21 -11.48
C MET A 5 -62.87 -48.66 -12.86
N SER A 6 -61.89 -48.58 -13.78
CA SER A 6 -61.61 -49.63 -14.80
C SER A 6 -60.58 -49.19 -15.86
N ARG A 7 -59.65 -50.09 -16.22
CA ARG A 7 -58.82 -50.08 -17.45
C ARG A 7 -59.50 -50.96 -18.51
N PRO A 8 -59.26 -50.81 -19.84
CA PRO A 8 -58.15 -51.55 -20.46
C PRO A 8 -57.49 -50.95 -21.73
N SER A 9 -56.25 -51.42 -21.95
CA SER A 9 -55.59 -51.85 -23.20
C SER A 9 -55.43 -50.91 -24.42
N GLY A 10 -54.17 -50.77 -24.86
CA GLY A 10 -53.82 -50.90 -26.29
C GLY A 10 -52.76 -49.94 -26.84
N ALA A 11 -51.58 -50.50 -27.18
CA ALA A 11 -50.58 -50.00 -28.14
C ALA A 11 -49.86 -48.67 -27.83
N ALA A 12 -48.61 -48.44 -28.16
CA ALA A 12 -47.49 -49.26 -28.61
C ALA A 12 -46.23 -48.44 -28.31
N CYS A 13 -45.19 -49.17 -27.93
CA CYS A 13 -43.82 -48.75 -27.75
C CYS A 13 -43.27 -48.04 -29.01
N SER A 14 -42.65 -46.86 -28.85
CA SER A 14 -41.46 -46.36 -29.59
C SER A 14 -41.39 -44.83 -29.56
N LEU A 15 -40.89 -44.22 -28.49
CA LEU A 15 -40.45 -42.80 -28.47
C LEU A 15 -39.79 -42.42 -27.14
N LEU A 16 -38.72 -43.11 -26.72
CA LEU A 16 -37.92 -42.72 -25.55
C LEU A 16 -36.44 -43.17 -25.68
N LEU A 17 -35.83 -42.90 -26.85
CA LEU A 17 -34.38 -43.05 -27.06
C LEU A 17 -33.79 -41.92 -27.93
N LEU A 18 -34.27 -40.67 -27.77
CA LEU A 18 -33.67 -39.50 -28.46
C LEU A 18 -33.49 -38.26 -27.57
N TRP A 19 -33.54 -38.40 -26.24
CA TRP A 19 -33.31 -37.27 -25.31
C TRP A 19 -32.07 -37.42 -24.40
N SER A 20 -31.25 -38.45 -24.60
CA SER A 20 -30.01 -38.66 -23.84
C SER A 20 -28.71 -38.40 -24.64
N SER A 21 -28.79 -37.97 -25.91
CA SER A 21 -27.60 -37.67 -26.73
C SER A 21 -27.30 -36.19 -26.96
N TRP A 22 -28.03 -35.24 -26.33
CA TRP A 22 -27.76 -33.80 -26.47
C TRP A 22 -27.12 -33.12 -25.25
N MET A 23 -26.84 -33.87 -24.17
CA MET A 23 -26.07 -33.36 -23.01
C MET A 23 -24.67 -33.98 -22.89
N ALA A 24 -24.27 -34.88 -23.80
CA ALA A 24 -23.00 -35.62 -23.72
C ALA A 24 -21.92 -35.13 -24.71
N GLN A 25 -22.03 -33.90 -25.23
CA GLN A 25 -21.09 -33.34 -26.21
C GLN A 25 -20.59 -31.93 -25.87
N VAL A 26 -20.44 -31.63 -24.56
CA VAL A 26 -19.64 -30.49 -24.06
C VAL A 26 -18.63 -31.00 -23.02
N VAL A 27 -17.93 -32.09 -23.35
CA VAL A 27 -16.79 -32.59 -22.58
C VAL A 27 -15.58 -32.42 -23.47
N GLY A 28 -15.00 -31.22 -23.44
CA GLY A 28 -13.85 -30.88 -24.27
C GLY A 28 -13.34 -29.44 -24.16
N SER A 29 -13.77 -28.67 -23.16
CA SER A 29 -13.11 -27.40 -22.86
C SER A 29 -12.34 -27.56 -21.55
N GLU A 30 -11.03 -27.77 -21.64
CA GLU A 30 -10.12 -27.95 -20.49
C GLU A 30 -9.91 -26.66 -19.66
N GLY A 31 -10.79 -25.67 -19.77
CA GLY A 31 -10.65 -24.35 -19.16
C GLY A 31 -9.39 -23.60 -19.63
N ASP A 32 -9.03 -22.51 -18.95
CA ASP A 32 -7.83 -21.72 -19.28
C ASP A 32 -6.56 -22.47 -18.79
N PRO A 33 -5.68 -22.94 -19.70
CA PRO A 33 -4.51 -23.71 -19.32
C PRO A 33 -3.51 -22.93 -18.44
N SER A 34 -3.54 -21.59 -18.46
CA SER A 34 -2.72 -20.77 -17.58
C SER A 34 -3.17 -20.83 -16.11
N CYS A 35 -4.36 -21.35 -15.84
CA CYS A 35 -4.86 -21.59 -14.49
C CYS A 35 -4.35 -22.88 -13.84
N TRP A 36 -3.71 -23.76 -14.60
CA TRP A 36 -3.38 -25.11 -14.13
C TRP A 36 -1.89 -25.23 -13.81
N MET A 37 -1.54 -25.18 -12.52
CA MET A 37 -0.18 -25.41 -12.03
C MET A 37 -0.16 -26.42 -10.90
N GLY A 38 0.72 -27.41 -11.00
CA GLY A 38 0.88 -28.46 -9.99
C GLY A 38 -0.36 -29.33 -9.82
N ALA A 39 -0.95 -29.32 -8.62
CA ALA A 39 -2.13 -30.12 -8.29
C ALA A 39 -3.47 -29.50 -8.71
N LEU A 40 -3.47 -28.25 -9.20
CA LEU A 40 -4.66 -27.58 -9.68
C LEU A 40 -4.93 -27.98 -11.14
N GLN A 41 -6.00 -28.74 -11.34
CA GLN A 41 -6.44 -29.23 -12.66
C GLN A 41 -7.92 -28.91 -12.88
N PHE A 42 -8.33 -28.79 -14.14
CA PHE A 42 -9.72 -28.52 -14.52
C PHE A 42 -10.71 -29.46 -13.82
N ASP A 43 -10.49 -30.77 -13.83
CA ASP A 43 -11.43 -31.72 -13.23
C ASP A 43 -11.53 -31.59 -11.70
N THR A 44 -10.44 -31.17 -11.06
CA THR A 44 -10.38 -30.98 -9.59
C THR A 44 -11.03 -29.69 -9.16
N CYS A 45 -10.92 -28.66 -10.01
CA CYS A 45 -11.28 -27.31 -9.67
C CYS A 45 -12.63 -26.91 -10.28
N CYS A 46 -12.93 -27.25 -11.53
CA CYS A 46 -14.12 -26.80 -12.24
C CYS A 46 -15.37 -27.67 -12.05
N LEU A 47 -15.22 -28.88 -11.51
CA LEU A 47 -16.33 -29.81 -11.31
C LEU A 47 -16.68 -29.98 -9.82
N PRO A 48 -17.98 -30.10 -9.48
CA PRO A 48 -19.13 -29.91 -10.37
C PRO A 48 -19.40 -28.43 -10.68
N PRO A 49 -19.91 -28.10 -11.88
CA PRO A 49 -20.42 -26.76 -12.20
C PRO A 49 -21.66 -26.44 -11.34
N PRO A 50 -22.02 -25.16 -11.14
CA PRO A 50 -21.55 -23.96 -11.83
C PRO A 50 -20.55 -23.12 -11.03
N ARG A 51 -19.93 -23.68 -9.98
CA ARG A 51 -19.02 -22.93 -9.08
C ARG A 51 -17.65 -23.60 -8.88
N GLY A 52 -17.54 -24.88 -9.21
CA GLY A 52 -16.32 -25.64 -8.97
C GLY A 52 -15.96 -25.70 -7.47
N LYS A 53 -14.73 -26.11 -7.18
CA LYS A 53 -14.20 -26.25 -5.83
C LYS A 53 -13.59 -24.92 -5.38
N ALA A 54 -14.19 -24.29 -4.37
CA ALA A 54 -13.82 -22.96 -3.89
C ALA A 54 -12.33 -22.81 -3.55
N SER A 55 -11.68 -23.88 -3.06
CA SER A 55 -10.26 -23.90 -2.71
C SER A 55 -9.30 -23.77 -3.90
N CYS A 56 -9.80 -23.78 -5.14
CA CYS A 56 -8.98 -23.56 -6.33
C CYS A 56 -8.95 -22.10 -6.79
N TRP A 57 -9.77 -21.23 -6.18
CA TRP A 57 -10.00 -19.88 -6.64
C TRP A 57 -9.33 -18.88 -5.70
N GLU A 58 -8.13 -18.42 -6.07
CA GLU A 58 -7.36 -17.45 -5.30
C GLU A 58 -6.70 -16.41 -6.21
N GLY A 59 -6.67 -15.16 -5.75
CA GLY A 59 -6.06 -14.04 -6.46
C GLY A 59 -6.62 -13.85 -7.86
N SER A 60 -5.79 -14.11 -8.87
CA SER A 60 -6.18 -13.93 -10.28
C SER A 60 -6.95 -15.11 -10.87
N PHE A 61 -7.03 -16.25 -10.17
CA PHE A 61 -7.71 -17.46 -10.61
C PHE A 61 -9.14 -17.50 -10.07
N SER A 62 -10.15 -17.41 -10.94
CA SER A 62 -11.57 -17.48 -10.57
C SER A 62 -12.28 -18.58 -11.36
N TYR A 63 -13.41 -19.09 -10.86
CA TYR A 63 -14.22 -20.05 -11.62
C TYR A 63 -14.58 -19.51 -13.01
N GLN A 64 -15.00 -18.25 -13.10
CA GLN A 64 -15.28 -17.58 -14.37
C GLN A 64 -14.06 -17.58 -15.30
N ARG A 65 -12.89 -17.19 -14.81
CA ARG A 65 -11.67 -17.10 -15.63
C ARG A 65 -11.12 -18.48 -16.00
N CYS A 66 -11.10 -19.41 -15.07
CA CYS A 66 -10.40 -20.67 -15.25
C CYS A 66 -11.29 -21.75 -15.85
N CYS A 67 -12.58 -21.76 -15.51
CA CYS A 67 -13.51 -22.81 -15.95
C CYS A 67 -14.44 -22.38 -17.08
N LEU A 68 -14.81 -21.09 -17.15
CA LEU A 68 -15.78 -20.61 -18.14
C LEU A 68 -15.16 -19.96 -19.37
N SER A 69 -13.82 -19.82 -19.43
CA SER A 69 -13.11 -19.27 -20.59
C SER A 69 -13.30 -20.06 -21.89
N GLY A 70 -13.79 -21.31 -21.82
CA GLY A 70 -14.14 -22.11 -23.00
C GLY A 70 -15.62 -22.07 -23.41
N ALA A 71 -16.52 -21.58 -22.54
CA ALA A 71 -17.98 -21.64 -22.77
C ALA A 71 -18.62 -20.28 -23.10
N ILE A 72 -17.87 -19.20 -22.90
CA ILE A 72 -18.22 -17.85 -23.35
C ILE A 72 -17.27 -17.54 -24.50
N LEU A 73 -17.82 -16.94 -25.59
CA LEU A 73 -17.13 -16.51 -26.81
C LEU A 73 -15.62 -16.33 -26.64
N PRO A 74 -14.79 -16.89 -27.55
CA PRO A 74 -13.36 -17.13 -27.35
C PRO A 74 -12.73 -15.96 -26.61
N VAL A 75 -12.39 -16.17 -25.34
CA VAL A 75 -11.49 -15.28 -24.62
C VAL A 75 -10.17 -15.50 -25.31
N VAL A 76 -9.93 -14.68 -26.32
CA VAL A 76 -8.68 -14.62 -27.03
C VAL A 76 -7.61 -14.41 -25.96
N ASP A 77 -6.69 -15.36 -25.82
CA ASP A 77 -5.52 -15.15 -24.98
C ASP A 77 -4.75 -13.98 -25.58
N VAL A 78 -4.98 -12.80 -25.02
CA VAL A 78 -4.41 -11.52 -25.47
C VAL A 78 -2.88 -11.55 -25.34
N ASN A 79 -2.30 -12.53 -24.62
CA ASN A 79 -0.86 -12.75 -24.60
C ASN A 79 -0.36 -13.62 -25.76
N SER A 80 -1.22 -14.45 -26.34
CA SER A 80 -0.92 -15.30 -27.51
C SER A 80 -1.15 -14.59 -28.85
N VAL A 81 -1.93 -13.51 -28.86
CA VAL A 81 -2.21 -12.76 -30.07
C VAL A 81 -1.17 -11.66 -30.24
N GLU A 82 -0.20 -11.91 -31.12
CA GLU A 82 0.80 -10.93 -31.54
C GLU A 82 0.17 -9.64 -32.10
N ASP A 83 -1.09 -9.71 -32.55
CA ASP A 83 -1.80 -8.59 -33.18
C ASP A 83 -3.20 -8.34 -32.61
N ILE A 84 -3.25 -7.72 -31.43
CA ILE A 84 -4.49 -7.34 -30.72
C ILE A 84 -5.36 -6.37 -31.56
N SER A 85 -4.81 -5.78 -32.62
CA SER A 85 -5.57 -4.93 -33.54
C SER A 85 -6.69 -5.69 -34.27
N GLN A 86 -6.61 -7.02 -34.39
CA GLN A 86 -7.58 -7.83 -35.11
C GLN A 86 -8.85 -8.17 -34.31
N LEU A 87 -8.88 -7.86 -33.01
CA LEU A 87 -9.85 -8.42 -32.07
C LEU A 87 -11.14 -7.60 -31.88
N GLY A 88 -11.35 -6.52 -32.63
CA GLY A 88 -12.64 -5.80 -32.62
C GLY A 88 -12.62 -4.39 -32.03
N GLY A 89 -11.44 -3.76 -31.97
CA GLY A 89 -11.29 -2.35 -31.61
C GLY A 89 -11.74 -2.02 -30.18
N CYS A 90 -12.22 -0.79 -29.96
CA CYS A 90 -12.65 -0.31 -28.64
C CYS A 90 -13.89 -1.00 -28.05
N GLU A 91 -14.63 -1.80 -28.82
CA GLU A 91 -15.83 -2.50 -28.33
C GLU A 91 -15.51 -3.77 -27.55
N LEU A 92 -14.24 -4.18 -27.49
CA LEU A 92 -13.79 -5.27 -26.64
C LEU A 92 -14.11 -5.01 -25.16
N ASN A 93 -14.57 -6.07 -24.49
CA ASN A 93 -15.02 -5.98 -23.10
C ASN A 93 -13.94 -5.39 -22.16
N ILE A 94 -12.67 -5.79 -22.35
CA ILE A 94 -11.54 -5.25 -21.56
C ILE A 94 -11.44 -3.72 -21.64
N PHE A 95 -11.70 -3.13 -22.81
CA PHE A 95 -11.65 -1.68 -22.98
C PHE A 95 -12.88 -0.99 -22.40
N GLN A 96 -14.07 -1.59 -22.51
CA GLN A 96 -15.29 -1.03 -21.93
C GLN A 96 -15.28 -1.07 -20.40
N GLU A 97 -14.74 -2.15 -19.81
CA GLU A 97 -14.56 -2.24 -18.37
C GLU A 97 -13.49 -1.26 -17.88
N PHE A 98 -12.34 -1.17 -18.55
CA PHE A 98 -11.30 -0.19 -18.24
C PHE A 98 -11.80 1.26 -18.36
N LYS A 99 -12.58 1.57 -19.41
CA LYS A 99 -13.26 2.87 -19.60
C LYS A 99 -14.17 3.20 -18.42
N THR A 100 -14.98 2.23 -17.97
CA THR A 100 -15.89 2.42 -16.84
C THR A 100 -15.12 2.71 -15.55
N ARG A 101 -14.07 1.93 -15.26
CA ARG A 101 -13.27 2.08 -14.03
C ARG A 101 -12.41 3.34 -14.04
N SER A 102 -11.75 3.66 -15.15
CA SER A 102 -11.00 4.91 -15.30
C SER A 102 -11.93 6.14 -15.29
N GLY A 103 -13.14 6.02 -15.82
CA GLY A 103 -14.18 7.04 -15.71
C GLY A 103 -14.56 7.32 -14.26
N ALA A 104 -14.79 6.28 -13.47
CA ALA A 104 -15.05 6.42 -12.03
C ALA A 104 -13.85 7.05 -11.29
N TRP A 105 -12.62 6.72 -11.68
CA TRP A 105 -11.42 7.35 -11.13
C TRP A 105 -11.38 8.85 -11.39
N TYR A 106 -11.52 9.27 -12.64
CA TYR A 106 -11.37 10.69 -12.98
C TYR A 106 -12.54 11.57 -12.56
N LYS A 107 -13.75 11.00 -12.44
CA LYS A 107 -14.96 11.75 -12.05
C LYS A 107 -15.20 11.75 -10.54
N GLU A 108 -14.91 10.63 -9.87
CA GLU A 108 -15.34 10.39 -8.49
C GLU A 108 -14.16 10.01 -7.58
N ASN A 109 -12.94 9.94 -8.11
CA ASN A 109 -11.74 9.52 -7.39
C ASN A 109 -11.85 8.12 -6.75
N ARG A 110 -12.73 7.29 -7.32
CA ARG A 110 -12.93 5.89 -6.93
C ARG A 110 -12.00 5.00 -7.73
N ALA A 111 -11.12 4.28 -7.03
CA ALA A 111 -10.26 3.25 -7.61
C ALA A 111 -10.58 1.89 -6.99
N ASN A 112 -10.21 0.84 -7.71
CA ASN A 112 -10.15 -0.52 -7.20
C ASN A 112 -8.89 -1.20 -7.75
N LEU A 113 -8.57 -2.37 -7.20
CA LEU A 113 -7.37 -3.11 -7.59
C LEU A 113 -7.38 -3.47 -9.10
N VAL A 114 -8.57 -3.76 -9.65
CA VAL A 114 -8.71 -4.15 -11.07
C VAL A 114 -8.28 -3.03 -12.00
N LEU A 115 -8.67 -1.78 -11.73
CA LEU A 115 -8.25 -0.62 -12.52
C LEU A 115 -6.73 -0.53 -12.66
N PHE A 116 -6.01 -0.75 -11.57
CA PHE A 116 -4.56 -0.62 -11.55
C PHE A 116 -3.87 -1.78 -12.28
N HIS A 117 -4.36 -3.01 -12.15
CA HIS A 117 -3.87 -4.14 -12.95
C HIS A 117 -4.11 -3.92 -14.44
N GLU A 118 -5.30 -3.46 -14.84
CA GLU A 118 -5.61 -3.10 -16.22
C GLU A 118 -4.71 -1.98 -16.72
N PHE A 119 -4.52 -0.93 -15.92
CA PHE A 119 -3.64 0.18 -16.26
C PHE A 119 -2.20 -0.30 -16.54
N VAL A 120 -1.60 -1.07 -15.63
CA VAL A 120 -0.22 -1.59 -15.80
C VAL A 120 -0.15 -2.46 -17.06
N TYR A 121 -1.12 -3.33 -17.25
CA TYR A 121 -1.22 -4.20 -18.42
C TYR A 121 -1.30 -3.39 -19.72
N LEU A 122 -2.27 -2.49 -19.84
CA LEU A 122 -2.51 -1.67 -21.03
C LEU A 122 -1.31 -0.76 -21.34
N PHE A 123 -0.71 -0.15 -20.31
CA PHE A 123 0.44 0.73 -20.49
C PHE A 123 1.70 -0.04 -20.93
N SER A 124 1.94 -1.25 -20.41
CA SER A 124 3.08 -2.08 -20.83
C SER A 124 3.02 -2.51 -22.31
N ARG A 125 1.83 -2.45 -22.93
CA ARG A 125 1.58 -2.77 -24.34
C ARG A 125 1.08 -1.56 -25.12
N PHE A 126 1.53 -0.37 -24.75
CA PHE A 126 0.97 0.89 -25.22
C PHE A 126 0.77 0.94 -26.75
N ASP A 127 1.78 0.58 -27.56
CA ASP A 127 1.66 0.68 -29.02
C ASP A 127 0.63 -0.30 -29.61
N ALA A 128 0.57 -1.54 -29.09
CA ALA A 128 -0.44 -2.51 -29.52
C ALA A 128 -1.85 -2.07 -29.09
N MET A 129 -1.97 -1.54 -27.88
CA MET A 129 -3.23 -0.98 -27.37
C MET A 129 -3.65 0.25 -28.17
N PHE A 130 -2.72 1.11 -28.56
CA PHE A 130 -3.01 2.32 -29.31
C PHE A 130 -3.57 1.99 -30.70
N LYS A 131 -2.99 0.98 -31.37
CA LYS A 131 -3.49 0.48 -32.66
C LYS A 131 -4.89 -0.16 -32.56
N SER A 132 -5.18 -0.85 -31.47
CA SER A 132 -6.46 -1.53 -31.26
C SER A 132 -7.55 -0.57 -30.77
N CYS A 133 -7.27 0.19 -29.70
CA CYS A 133 -8.16 1.19 -29.14
C CYS A 133 -7.38 2.40 -28.60
N ALA A 134 -7.21 3.42 -29.46
CA ALA A 134 -6.50 4.65 -29.11
C ALA A 134 -7.04 5.36 -27.84
N PRO A 135 -8.37 5.51 -27.62
CA PRO A 135 -8.89 6.06 -26.37
C PRO A 135 -8.43 5.31 -25.10
N ALA A 136 -8.34 3.99 -25.14
CA ALA A 136 -7.89 3.17 -24.01
C ALA A 136 -6.40 3.41 -23.73
N ALA A 137 -5.56 3.37 -24.77
CA ALA A 137 -4.13 3.64 -24.63
C ALA A 137 -3.86 5.05 -24.11
N LEU A 138 -4.53 6.07 -24.66
CA LEU A 138 -4.40 7.46 -24.20
C LEU A 138 -4.87 7.63 -22.75
N THR A 139 -5.93 6.93 -22.34
CA THR A 139 -6.39 6.92 -20.93
C THR A 139 -5.37 6.25 -20.01
N ALA A 140 -4.74 5.16 -20.43
CA ALA A 140 -3.65 4.53 -19.68
C ALA A 140 -2.43 5.48 -19.57
N LEU A 141 -2.09 6.23 -20.62
CA LEU A 141 -1.03 7.23 -20.57
C LEU A 141 -1.37 8.42 -19.65
N LEU A 142 -2.63 8.83 -19.54
CA LEU A 142 -3.07 9.81 -18.54
C LEU A 142 -2.89 9.30 -17.11
N LEU A 143 -3.21 8.04 -16.83
CA LEU A 143 -2.94 7.42 -15.53
C LEU A 143 -1.43 7.34 -15.26
N LYS A 144 -0.61 7.10 -16.29
CA LYS A 144 0.86 7.18 -16.15
C LYS A 144 1.32 8.60 -15.81
N LEU A 145 0.83 9.61 -16.51
CA LEU A 145 1.11 11.02 -16.19
C LEU A 145 0.69 11.38 -14.76
N GLU A 146 -0.48 10.92 -14.31
CA GLU A 146 -0.96 11.10 -12.94
C GLU A 146 -0.17 10.30 -11.90
N SER A 147 0.41 9.16 -12.23
CA SER A 147 1.31 8.44 -11.31
C SER A 147 2.71 9.07 -11.24
N MET A 148 3.00 10.09 -12.06
CA MET A 148 4.31 10.74 -12.16
C MET A 148 4.24 12.27 -12.17
N TYR A 149 3.13 12.89 -11.75
CA TYR A 149 3.00 14.36 -11.82
C TYR A 149 4.03 15.12 -10.96
N PHE A 150 4.61 14.44 -9.96
CA PHE A 150 5.64 14.96 -9.07
C PHE A 150 7.08 14.72 -9.59
N ALA A 151 7.24 14.03 -10.73
CA ALA A 151 8.53 13.80 -11.37
C ALA A 151 9.20 15.11 -11.79
N ASP A 152 10.49 15.08 -12.10
CA ASP A 152 11.20 16.25 -12.61
C ASP A 152 10.56 16.76 -13.91
N GLU A 153 10.86 18.02 -14.24
CA GLU A 153 10.26 18.69 -15.38
C GLU A 153 10.58 18.02 -16.70
N SER A 154 11.79 17.50 -16.89
CA SER A 154 12.18 16.86 -18.14
C SER A 154 11.43 15.54 -18.36
N THR A 155 11.34 14.70 -17.32
CA THR A 155 10.62 13.42 -17.37
C THR A 155 9.13 13.63 -17.60
N TRP A 156 8.51 14.55 -16.86
CA TRP A 156 7.08 14.82 -17.01
C TRP A 156 6.76 15.43 -18.39
N ASN A 157 7.53 16.42 -18.85
CA ASN A 157 7.34 17.03 -20.16
C ASN A 157 7.53 16.01 -21.30
N GLY A 158 8.48 15.08 -21.17
CA GLY A 158 8.67 14.00 -22.14
C GLY A 158 7.43 13.09 -22.24
N LEU A 159 6.89 12.64 -21.12
CA LEU A 159 5.65 11.84 -21.10
C LEU A 159 4.44 12.63 -21.63
N PHE A 160 4.35 13.91 -21.29
CA PHE A 160 3.26 14.77 -21.72
C PHE A 160 3.31 15.04 -23.23
N GLN A 161 4.51 15.23 -23.78
CA GLN A 161 4.73 15.35 -25.22
C GLN A 161 4.28 14.08 -25.96
N ILE A 162 4.64 12.88 -25.46
CA ILE A 162 4.16 11.62 -26.02
C ILE A 162 2.63 11.57 -26.05
N TYR A 163 1.98 12.03 -24.97
CA TYR A 163 0.51 12.09 -24.92
C TYR A 163 -0.06 13.01 -26.00
N VAL A 164 0.47 14.22 -26.14
CA VAL A 164 0.01 15.21 -27.13
C VAL A 164 0.22 14.68 -28.56
N GLU A 165 1.40 14.12 -28.86
CA GLU A 165 1.72 13.55 -30.17
C GLU A 165 0.77 12.39 -30.51
N LYS A 166 0.58 11.44 -29.58
CA LYS A 166 -0.31 10.29 -29.78
C LYS A 166 -1.77 10.72 -29.87
N TYR A 167 -2.20 11.73 -29.12
CA TYR A 167 -3.54 12.29 -29.23
C TYR A 167 -3.78 12.86 -30.64
N HIS A 168 -2.86 13.71 -31.13
CA HIS A 168 -2.96 14.28 -32.48
C HIS A 168 -2.88 13.22 -33.58
N GLN A 169 -2.00 12.22 -33.44
CA GLN A 169 -1.94 11.07 -34.34
C GLN A 169 -3.28 10.36 -34.41
N ALA A 170 -3.90 10.06 -33.25
CA ALA A 170 -5.16 9.35 -33.19
C ALA A 170 -6.32 10.13 -33.85
N VAL A 171 -6.33 11.46 -33.71
CA VAL A 171 -7.32 12.33 -34.38
C VAL A 171 -7.07 12.35 -35.89
N ALA A 172 -5.82 12.51 -36.33
CA ALA A 172 -5.47 12.58 -37.75
C ALA A 172 -5.76 11.27 -38.50
N GLU A 173 -5.54 10.14 -37.84
CA GLU A 173 -5.84 8.79 -38.37
C GLU A 173 -7.33 8.42 -38.27
N GLY A 174 -8.16 9.26 -37.62
CA GLY A 174 -9.59 9.00 -37.44
C GLY A 174 -9.90 7.85 -36.46
N VAL A 175 -8.92 7.41 -35.67
CA VAL A 175 -9.10 6.36 -34.64
C VAL A 175 -9.56 6.94 -33.29
N LEU A 176 -9.44 8.25 -33.09
CA LEU A 176 -10.07 8.99 -32.00
C LEU A 176 -11.16 9.93 -32.54
N LEU A 177 -12.41 9.46 -32.48
CA LEU A 177 -13.60 10.18 -32.94
C LEU A 177 -14.23 11.04 -31.82
N GLN A 178 -14.99 12.06 -32.21
CA GLN A 178 -15.81 12.87 -31.30
C GLN A 178 -16.75 12.01 -30.43
N SER A 179 -17.31 10.94 -31.00
CA SER A 179 -18.15 9.99 -30.27
C SER A 179 -17.42 9.31 -29.11
N HIS A 180 -16.09 9.17 -29.13
CA HIS A 180 -15.35 8.62 -27.99
C HIS A 180 -15.36 9.56 -26.79
N HIS A 181 -15.28 10.87 -27.03
CA HIS A 181 -15.42 11.89 -25.98
C HIS A 181 -16.83 11.88 -25.39
N GLU A 182 -17.85 11.74 -26.24
CA GLU A 182 -19.26 11.74 -25.83
C GLU A 182 -19.68 10.42 -25.16
N ASN A 183 -19.10 9.30 -25.58
CA ASN A 183 -19.39 7.97 -25.03
C ASN A 183 -18.70 7.74 -23.67
N GLY A 184 -18.05 8.75 -23.08
CA GLY A 184 -17.59 8.69 -21.69
C GLY A 184 -16.17 8.17 -21.47
N TRP A 185 -15.31 8.17 -22.49
CA TRP A 185 -13.86 8.04 -22.25
C TRP A 185 -13.35 9.28 -21.50
N PRO A 186 -12.63 9.13 -20.38
CA PRO A 186 -12.32 10.25 -19.49
C PRO A 186 -11.10 11.06 -19.92
N LEU A 187 -10.89 11.26 -21.23
CA LEU A 187 -9.69 11.93 -21.75
C LEU A 187 -9.62 13.39 -21.31
N LEU A 188 -10.75 14.12 -21.39
CA LEU A 188 -10.82 15.53 -21.02
C LEU A 188 -10.80 15.74 -19.51
N GLU A 189 -11.43 14.85 -18.74
CA GLU A 189 -11.36 14.83 -17.28
C GLU A 189 -9.93 14.53 -16.82
N GLY A 190 -9.29 13.52 -17.42
CA GLY A 190 -7.94 13.09 -17.04
C GLY A 190 -6.89 14.14 -17.33
N ILE A 191 -6.90 14.76 -18.51
CA ILE A 191 -5.96 15.85 -18.81
C ILE A 191 -6.16 17.07 -17.90
N ARG A 192 -7.41 17.41 -17.56
CA ARG A 192 -7.72 18.48 -16.59
C ARG A 192 -7.18 18.15 -15.21
N LYS A 193 -7.39 16.92 -14.72
CA LYS A 193 -6.89 16.46 -13.42
C LYS A 193 -5.36 16.48 -13.37
N VAL A 194 -4.69 15.90 -14.37
CA VAL A 194 -3.22 15.86 -14.46
C VAL A 194 -2.63 17.27 -14.47
N ASN A 195 -3.20 18.19 -15.27
CA ASN A 195 -2.73 19.57 -15.30
C ASN A 195 -2.97 20.30 -13.96
N ALA A 196 -4.11 20.06 -13.31
CA ALA A 196 -4.39 20.62 -11.99
C ALA A 196 -3.38 20.12 -10.94
N LEU A 197 -3.09 18.81 -10.90
CA LEU A 197 -2.08 18.22 -10.02
C LEU A 197 -0.67 18.76 -10.30
N ARG A 198 -0.33 18.94 -11.58
CA ARG A 198 0.97 19.48 -11.96
C ARG A 198 1.10 20.95 -11.56
N SER A 199 0.02 21.73 -11.66
CA SER A 199 -0.01 23.15 -11.33
C SER A 199 -0.14 23.42 -9.84
N SER A 200 -0.65 22.46 -9.06
CA SER A 200 -0.77 22.59 -7.60
C SER A 200 0.57 22.45 -6.88
N GLY A 201 1.52 21.75 -7.50
CA GLY A 201 2.90 21.72 -7.02
C GLY A 201 3.83 22.57 -7.89
N GLY A 202 5.03 22.79 -7.38
CA GLY A 202 6.04 23.62 -8.00
C GLY A 202 7.15 23.83 -6.98
N GLU A 203 8.40 24.00 -7.44
CA GLU A 203 9.45 24.42 -6.53
C GLU A 203 8.95 25.71 -5.86
N PRO A 204 8.75 25.69 -4.54
CA PRO A 204 8.16 26.84 -3.88
C PRO A 204 9.16 27.98 -3.98
N ALA A 205 8.94 28.86 -4.96
CA ALA A 205 9.82 29.98 -5.30
C ALA A 205 10.08 30.91 -4.10
N GLU A 206 9.31 30.76 -3.01
CA GLU A 206 9.35 31.58 -1.81
C GLU A 206 9.45 30.78 -0.48
N LEU A 207 9.43 29.44 -0.47
CA LEU A 207 9.81 28.69 0.73
C LEU A 207 11.33 28.78 0.81
N GLY A 208 11.83 29.79 1.50
CA GLY A 208 13.25 30.17 1.53
C GLY A 208 14.21 29.07 2.00
N THR A 209 15.28 29.46 2.67
CA THR A 209 16.33 28.55 3.15
C THR A 209 15.86 27.65 4.31
N ARG A 210 14.64 27.08 4.33
CA ARG A 210 14.18 26.18 5.39
C ARG A 210 14.01 24.74 4.88
N GLU A 211 14.29 23.78 5.75
CA GLU A 211 14.05 22.36 5.52
C GLU A 211 12.55 22.12 5.30
N VAL A 212 12.21 21.30 4.30
CA VAL A 212 10.81 20.97 3.97
C VAL A 212 10.43 19.60 4.54
N VAL A 213 11.37 18.67 4.52
CA VAL A 213 11.18 17.29 5.00
C VAL A 213 12.31 16.91 5.95
N ASP A 214 11.96 16.39 7.12
CA ASP A 214 12.91 15.66 7.97
C ASP A 214 12.67 14.16 7.84
N LEU A 215 13.73 13.40 7.55
CA LEU A 215 13.76 11.95 7.69
C LEU A 215 14.31 11.61 9.07
N VAL A 216 13.44 11.15 9.97
CA VAL A 216 13.78 10.79 11.34
C VAL A 216 13.98 9.28 11.39
N VAL A 217 15.25 8.86 11.49
CA VAL A 217 15.63 7.44 11.51
C VAL A 217 15.94 7.03 12.95
N CYS A 218 15.15 6.10 13.48
CA CYS A 218 15.47 5.44 14.74
C CYS A 218 16.61 4.44 14.51
N TYR A 219 17.71 4.62 15.26
CA TYR A 219 18.97 3.93 15.01
C TYR A 219 19.64 3.49 16.33
N CYS A 220 20.28 2.33 16.38
CA CYS A 220 20.93 1.79 17.58
C CYS A 220 22.45 1.56 17.40
N GLY A 221 22.99 1.83 16.21
CA GLY A 221 24.35 1.42 15.88
C GLY A 221 24.46 -0.09 15.70
N ARG A 222 25.69 -0.60 15.63
CA ARG A 222 26.09 -2.03 15.64
C ARG A 222 25.10 -3.00 14.96
N GLY A 223 25.24 -3.15 13.64
CA GLY A 223 24.54 -4.18 12.87
C GLY A 223 23.25 -3.69 12.21
N GLU A 224 22.69 -2.57 12.64
CA GLU A 224 21.66 -1.86 11.88
C GLU A 224 22.28 -1.17 10.67
N ARG A 225 21.63 -1.34 9.51
CA ARG A 225 22.17 -0.95 8.22
C ARG A 225 21.28 0.10 7.57
N VAL A 226 21.83 1.28 7.32
CA VAL A 226 21.12 2.41 6.72
C VAL A 226 21.56 2.71 5.28
N ASP A 227 22.26 1.77 4.64
CA ASP A 227 22.77 1.92 3.27
C ASP A 227 21.67 2.15 2.23
N TRP A 228 20.45 1.69 2.51
CA TRP A 228 19.27 1.93 1.68
C TRP A 228 18.95 3.42 1.53
N LEU A 229 19.46 4.31 2.39
CA LEU A 229 19.34 5.77 2.23
C LEU A 229 19.98 6.27 0.92
N ARG A 230 20.88 5.51 0.30
CA ARG A 230 21.43 5.77 -1.05
C ARG A 230 20.35 5.87 -2.13
N ALA A 231 19.21 5.21 -1.92
CA ALA A 231 18.04 5.31 -2.79
C ALA A 231 17.52 6.74 -3.00
N PHE A 232 17.77 7.67 -2.07
CA PHE A 232 17.36 9.07 -2.19
C PHE A 232 18.21 9.90 -3.17
N GLN A 233 19.38 9.41 -3.57
CA GLN A 233 20.19 10.07 -4.61
C GLN A 233 19.87 9.48 -5.97
N LYS A 234 20.07 8.18 -6.10
CA LYS A 234 19.94 7.47 -7.36
C LYS A 234 19.48 6.06 -7.08
N MET A 235 18.40 5.67 -7.76
CA MET A 235 17.96 4.29 -7.81
C MET A 235 18.59 3.64 -9.04
N PRO A 236 19.20 2.45 -8.95
CA PRO A 236 19.88 1.80 -10.08
C PRO A 236 18.99 1.64 -11.32
N TRP A 237 17.68 1.46 -11.13
CA TRP A 237 16.70 1.29 -12.19
C TRP A 237 16.02 2.58 -12.65
N ARG A 238 16.34 3.74 -12.06
CA ARG A 238 15.81 5.04 -12.50
C ARG A 238 16.89 5.88 -13.17
N PRO A 239 16.59 6.51 -14.32
CA PRO A 239 17.53 7.43 -14.97
C PRO A 239 17.65 8.77 -14.23
N GLU A 240 16.69 9.09 -13.36
CA GLU A 240 16.56 10.37 -12.66
C GLU A 240 17.60 10.49 -11.53
N ASP A 241 18.39 11.58 -11.54
CA ASP A 241 19.22 11.98 -10.40
C ASP A 241 18.40 12.91 -9.48
N ARG A 242 18.12 12.43 -8.27
CA ARG A 242 17.36 13.18 -7.24
C ARG A 242 18.26 13.87 -6.23
N SER A 243 19.58 13.70 -6.33
CA SER A 243 20.57 14.20 -5.37
C SER A 243 20.47 15.70 -5.12
N LEU A 244 20.13 16.50 -6.13
CA LEU A 244 20.00 17.95 -5.98
C LEU A 244 18.79 18.33 -5.12
N SER A 245 17.64 17.71 -5.37
CA SER A 245 16.42 17.97 -4.60
C SER A 245 16.57 17.51 -3.15
N THR A 246 17.11 16.30 -2.96
CA THR A 246 17.38 15.75 -1.62
C THR A 246 18.31 16.67 -0.83
N ARG A 247 19.45 17.10 -1.41
CA ARG A 247 20.38 18.05 -0.78
C ARG A 247 19.79 19.42 -0.47
N ARG A 248 18.72 19.84 -1.16
CA ARG A 248 18.11 21.17 -0.95
C ARG A 248 16.98 21.17 0.07
N HIS A 249 16.26 20.07 0.19
CA HIS A 249 14.96 20.08 0.88
C HIS A 249 14.80 19.03 1.97
N VAL A 250 15.69 18.03 2.04
CA VAL A 250 15.56 16.88 2.94
C VAL A 250 16.69 16.89 3.96
N ALA A 251 16.33 16.98 5.24
CA ALA A 251 17.25 16.77 6.36
C ALA A 251 17.17 15.32 6.83
N LEU A 252 18.30 14.79 7.32
CA LEU A 252 18.38 13.45 7.90
C LEU A 252 18.70 13.58 9.39
N LYS A 253 17.84 12.99 10.22
CA LYS A 253 17.91 13.07 11.68
C LYS A 253 18.03 11.64 12.22
N PHE A 254 19.21 11.27 12.70
CA PHE A 254 19.41 10.01 13.41
C PHE A 254 19.07 10.20 14.89
N TYR A 255 18.08 9.47 15.38
CA TYR A 255 17.75 9.40 16.79
C TYR A 255 18.28 8.07 17.34
N HIS A 256 19.43 8.15 18.02
CA HIS A 256 20.20 7.01 18.44
C HIS A 256 19.71 6.47 19.80
N LYS A 257 18.90 5.40 19.77
CA LYS A 257 18.19 4.83 20.94
C LYS A 257 19.04 3.95 21.87
N CYS A 258 20.27 3.64 21.49
CA CYS A 258 21.16 2.78 22.29
C CYS A 258 22.27 3.57 22.97
N GLY A 259 22.05 4.85 23.26
CA GLY A 259 23.08 5.75 23.73
C GLY A 259 23.78 5.29 25.00
N GLU A 260 23.07 4.72 25.96
CA GLU A 260 23.63 4.28 27.26
C GLU A 260 24.73 3.22 27.13
N LEU A 261 24.78 2.52 25.99
CA LEU A 261 25.80 1.49 25.70
C LEU A 261 27.11 2.07 25.17
N PHE A 262 27.15 3.37 24.88
CA PHE A 262 28.29 4.06 24.27
C PHE A 262 28.83 5.09 25.25
N SER A 263 30.16 5.11 25.42
CA SER A 263 30.85 6.24 26.05
C SER A 263 30.68 7.51 25.23
N GLU A 264 30.86 8.69 25.85
CA GLU A 264 30.77 9.98 25.15
C GLU A 264 31.74 10.08 23.96
N GLU A 265 32.93 9.47 24.06
CA GLU A 265 33.89 9.41 22.95
C GLU A 265 33.37 8.54 21.79
N GLU A 266 32.78 7.38 22.08
CA GLU A 266 32.16 6.53 21.05
C GLU A 266 30.92 7.21 20.44
N ARG A 267 30.13 7.94 21.23
CA ARG A 267 28.98 8.71 20.75
C ARG A 267 29.41 9.80 19.76
N GLU A 268 30.48 10.52 20.07
CA GLU A 268 31.00 11.56 19.19
C GLU A 268 31.65 10.98 17.93
N ALA A 269 32.41 9.89 18.05
CA ALA A 269 32.98 9.20 16.89
C ALA A 269 31.90 8.71 15.92
N GLU A 270 30.83 8.14 16.43
CA GLU A 270 29.70 7.66 15.62
C GLU A 270 28.92 8.82 14.98
N ARG A 271 28.71 9.93 15.71
CA ARG A 271 28.14 11.16 15.15
C ARG A 271 28.96 11.65 13.95
N GLN A 272 30.28 11.74 14.12
CA GLN A 272 31.18 12.20 13.05
C GLN A 272 31.14 11.26 11.84
N ARG A 273 31.11 9.95 12.07
CA ARG A 273 30.98 8.95 11.01
C ARG A 273 29.70 9.13 10.22
N LEU A 274 28.54 9.19 10.88
CA LEU A 274 27.25 9.36 10.20
C LEU A 274 27.16 10.69 9.44
N VAL A 275 27.70 11.77 10.00
CA VAL A 275 27.77 13.06 9.29
C VAL A 275 28.68 12.99 8.07
N ALA A 276 29.83 12.30 8.17
CA ALA A 276 30.73 12.11 7.03
C ALA A 276 30.11 11.24 5.92
N ASP A 277 29.45 10.14 6.30
CA ASP A 277 28.84 9.19 5.37
C ASP A 277 27.66 9.80 4.61
N TRP A 278 26.84 10.63 5.28
CA TRP A 278 25.55 11.10 4.73
C TRP A 278 25.50 12.59 4.40
N GLY A 279 26.46 13.39 4.89
CA GLY A 279 26.43 14.85 4.81
C GLY A 279 26.49 15.41 3.40
N SER A 280 27.03 14.66 2.43
CA SER A 280 27.02 15.04 1.02
C SER A 280 25.71 14.69 0.29
N MET A 281 24.83 13.91 0.91
CA MET A 281 23.60 13.42 0.27
C MET A 281 22.35 14.18 0.70
N PHE A 282 22.32 14.58 1.97
CA PHE A 282 21.20 15.30 2.58
C PHE A 282 21.58 16.74 2.85
N ARG A 283 20.57 17.58 3.06
CA ARG A 283 20.78 19.00 3.33
C ARG A 283 21.53 19.23 4.64
N THR A 284 21.05 18.57 5.68
CA THR A 284 21.68 18.52 7.00
C THR A 284 21.61 17.09 7.51
N VAL A 285 22.62 16.70 8.29
CA VAL A 285 22.66 15.44 9.01
C VAL A 285 22.86 15.76 10.47
N GLU A 286 21.94 15.30 11.30
CA GLU A 286 21.98 15.49 12.75
C GLU A 286 21.90 14.13 13.43
N VAL A 287 22.67 13.95 14.51
CA VAL A 287 22.65 12.73 15.32
C VAL A 287 22.36 13.13 16.76
N ARG A 288 21.27 12.59 17.29
CA ARG A 288 20.77 12.84 18.64
C ARG A 288 20.67 11.52 19.39
N TYR A 289 21.42 11.36 20.47
CA TYR A 289 21.30 10.20 21.35
C TYR A 289 20.06 10.33 22.23
N VAL A 290 19.27 9.28 22.35
CA VAL A 290 18.14 9.21 23.29
C VAL A 290 18.50 8.16 24.32
N ASP A 291 18.60 8.59 25.58
CA ASP A 291 18.81 7.69 26.71
C ASP A 291 17.44 7.09 27.05
N ASP A 292 17.26 5.84 26.67
CA ASP A 292 16.02 5.08 26.79
C ASP A 292 16.25 3.93 27.77
N ALA A 293 16.05 4.21 29.06
CA ALA A 293 16.36 3.28 30.15
C ALA A 293 15.61 1.94 30.03
N LEU A 294 14.52 1.90 29.27
CA LEU A 294 13.66 0.73 29.13
C LEU A 294 13.62 0.16 27.72
N ARG A 295 14.33 0.78 26.76
CA ARG A 295 14.35 0.39 25.35
C ARG A 295 12.95 0.39 24.71
N ALA A 296 12.18 1.45 24.94
CA ALA A 296 10.97 1.74 24.16
C ALA A 296 11.24 2.01 22.66
N ASP A 297 12.50 1.94 22.23
CA ASP A 297 12.95 1.88 20.84
C ASP A 297 12.47 3.09 20.02
N ASP A 298 11.54 2.88 19.09
CA ASP A 298 11.18 3.88 18.08
C ASP A 298 10.25 4.95 18.68
N CYS A 299 9.52 4.61 19.75
CA CYS A 299 8.62 5.52 20.41
C CYS A 299 9.36 6.63 21.16
N SER A 300 10.38 6.27 21.93
CA SER A 300 11.23 7.26 22.62
C SER A 300 11.98 8.13 21.61
N ALA A 301 12.55 7.52 20.56
CA ALA A 301 13.23 8.24 19.48
C ALA A 301 12.34 9.30 18.80
N TYR A 302 11.15 8.89 18.35
CA TYR A 302 10.25 9.79 17.61
C TYR A 302 9.62 10.85 18.50
N LEU A 303 9.24 10.51 19.73
CA LEU A 303 8.71 11.49 20.68
C LEU A 303 9.80 12.48 21.11
N ALA A 304 11.04 12.03 21.32
CA ALA A 304 12.17 12.93 21.58
C ALA A 304 12.38 13.91 20.43
N TYR A 305 12.31 13.45 19.18
CA TYR A 305 12.37 14.34 18.01
C TYR A 305 11.27 15.40 18.05
N ILE A 306 10.02 14.99 18.26
CA ILE A 306 8.88 15.92 18.31
C ILE A 306 9.08 16.94 19.45
N VAL A 307 9.52 16.50 20.62
CA VAL A 307 9.75 17.38 21.79
C VAL A 307 10.91 18.35 21.55
N ASP A 308 12.02 17.88 20.97
CA ASP A 308 13.22 18.68 20.70
C ASP A 308 12.94 19.75 19.63
N ARG A 309 12.15 19.40 18.61
CA ARG A 309 11.90 20.21 17.41
C ARG A 309 10.53 20.87 17.37
N TYR A 310 9.71 20.75 18.41
CA TYR A 310 8.29 21.13 18.41
C TYR A 310 8.01 22.51 17.79
N ASP A 311 8.81 23.51 18.17
CA ASP A 311 8.64 24.91 17.72
C ASP A 311 9.25 25.19 16.32
N ASP A 312 10.05 24.25 15.80
CA ASP A 312 10.78 24.34 14.53
C ASP A 312 10.62 23.08 13.65
N LEU A 313 9.44 22.45 13.70
CA LEU A 313 9.12 21.31 12.84
C LEU A 313 9.13 21.71 11.36
N PRO A 314 9.66 20.85 10.45
CA PRO A 314 9.52 21.02 9.01
C PRO A 314 8.07 20.80 8.59
N GLU A 315 7.72 21.10 7.34
CA GLU A 315 6.36 20.86 6.84
C GLU A 315 5.95 19.39 6.91
N PHE A 316 6.88 18.48 6.58
CA PHE A 316 6.68 17.04 6.66
C PHE A 316 7.78 16.39 7.50
N THR A 317 7.40 15.46 8.37
CA THR A 317 8.34 14.58 9.06
C THR A 317 8.05 13.14 8.67
N VAL A 318 9.07 12.38 8.26
CA VAL A 318 8.96 10.96 7.94
C VAL A 318 9.73 10.16 8.98
N PHE A 319 9.02 9.33 9.72
CA PHE A 319 9.57 8.49 10.77
C PHE A 319 9.83 7.09 10.24
N LEU A 320 11.05 6.59 10.44
CA LEU A 320 11.54 5.35 9.83
C LEU A 320 12.43 4.59 10.81
N HIS A 321 12.29 3.26 10.81
CA HIS A 321 13.33 2.41 11.36
C HIS A 321 14.60 2.42 10.50
N ALA A 322 15.72 2.01 11.11
CA ALA A 322 16.92 1.65 10.36
C ALA A 322 16.71 0.47 9.38
N ASP A 323 15.75 -0.43 9.63
CA ASP A 323 15.38 -1.56 8.77
C ASP A 323 14.13 -1.28 7.89
N ALA A 324 13.81 0.00 7.63
CA ALA A 324 12.61 0.40 6.89
C ALA A 324 12.29 -0.40 5.61
N PRO A 325 13.25 -0.84 4.77
CA PRO A 325 12.93 -1.64 3.58
C PRO A 325 12.31 -3.01 3.86
N GLU A 326 12.43 -3.54 5.07
CA GLU A 326 11.76 -4.77 5.51
C GLU A 326 10.27 -4.54 5.78
N HIS A 327 9.88 -3.30 6.08
CA HIS A 327 8.54 -2.93 6.54
C HIS A 327 7.72 -2.19 5.49
N ILE A 328 8.37 -1.61 4.48
CA ILE A 328 7.76 -0.84 3.38
C ILE A 328 7.65 -1.74 2.13
N PRO A 329 6.56 -1.69 1.35
CA PRO A 329 6.39 -2.59 0.20
C PRO A 329 7.47 -2.38 -0.87
N THR A 330 7.83 -1.12 -1.14
CA THR A 330 8.86 -0.74 -2.11
C THR A 330 9.58 0.52 -1.65
N LEU A 331 10.88 0.63 -1.91
CA LEU A 331 11.59 1.90 -1.69
C LEU A 331 11.10 3.02 -2.60
N ASP A 332 10.50 2.68 -3.73
CA ASP A 332 9.84 3.65 -4.61
C ASP A 332 8.74 4.40 -3.85
N LEU A 333 7.93 3.72 -3.00
CA LEU A 333 6.91 4.39 -2.21
C LEU A 333 7.51 5.44 -1.27
N LEU A 334 8.57 5.09 -0.56
CA LEU A 334 9.25 6.01 0.35
C LEU A 334 9.87 7.19 -0.40
N THR A 335 10.71 6.90 -1.40
CA THR A 335 11.48 7.92 -2.12
C THR A 335 10.59 8.84 -2.96
N ASP A 336 9.55 8.31 -3.62
CA ASP A 336 8.58 9.12 -4.36
C ASP A 336 7.72 9.98 -3.43
N THR A 337 7.32 9.46 -2.27
CA THR A 337 6.55 10.24 -1.27
C THR A 337 7.38 11.42 -0.76
N VAL A 338 8.62 11.19 -0.36
CA VAL A 338 9.52 12.25 0.13
C VAL A 338 9.83 13.26 -0.98
N PHE A 339 10.06 12.79 -2.20
CA PHE A 339 10.31 13.69 -3.34
C PHE A 339 9.09 14.55 -3.65
N ALA A 340 7.88 13.96 -3.68
CA ALA A 340 6.63 14.70 -3.83
C ALA A 340 6.42 15.70 -2.68
N ALA A 341 6.67 15.30 -1.43
CA ALA A 341 6.57 16.18 -0.26
C ALA A 341 7.52 17.38 -0.37
N SER A 342 8.78 17.11 -0.70
CA SER A 342 9.84 18.13 -0.80
C SER A 342 9.57 19.20 -1.87
N ARG A 343 8.72 18.88 -2.85
CA ARG A 343 8.34 19.75 -3.98
C ARG A 343 6.90 20.27 -3.91
N GLY A 344 6.23 20.08 -2.76
CA GLY A 344 4.87 20.57 -2.55
C GLY A 344 3.80 19.87 -3.41
N TYR A 345 4.06 18.64 -3.86
CA TYR A 345 3.11 17.87 -4.67
C TYR A 345 2.16 17.03 -3.82
N LEU A 346 2.40 16.83 -2.52
CA LEU A 346 1.44 16.13 -1.67
C LEU A 346 0.18 16.98 -1.42
N PRO A 347 -1.03 16.41 -1.52
CA PRO A 347 -2.26 17.12 -1.22
C PRO A 347 -2.28 17.67 0.21
N ASN A 348 -2.89 18.84 0.41
CA ASN A 348 -3.01 19.44 1.74
C ASN A 348 -3.85 18.58 2.70
N GLU A 349 -4.78 17.81 2.16
CA GLU A 349 -5.65 16.92 2.92
C GLU A 349 -4.89 15.69 3.46
N LEU A 350 -3.70 15.40 2.93
CA LEU A 350 -2.86 14.30 3.35
C LEU A 350 -2.01 14.71 4.56
N GLY A 351 -2.66 14.76 5.73
CA GLY A 351 -1.99 15.09 6.99
C GLY A 351 -1.13 13.97 7.57
N PHE A 352 -1.46 12.71 7.25
CA PHE A 352 -0.77 11.53 7.75
C PHE A 352 -0.80 10.40 6.71
N LEU A 353 0.28 9.63 6.60
CA LEU A 353 0.39 8.50 5.69
C LEU A 353 1.25 7.39 6.30
N HIS A 354 0.69 6.19 6.44
CA HIS A 354 1.50 5.00 6.66
C HIS A 354 2.24 4.59 5.38
N LEU A 355 3.52 4.27 5.52
CA LEU A 355 4.38 3.78 4.45
C LEU A 355 4.53 2.26 4.46
N SER A 356 4.19 1.60 5.57
CA SER A 356 4.32 0.15 5.72
C SER A 356 3.36 -0.65 4.83
N HIS A 357 3.63 -1.94 4.64
CA HIS A 357 2.79 -2.81 3.79
C HIS A 357 1.67 -3.57 4.53
N ASN A 358 1.84 -3.84 5.84
CA ASN A 358 0.93 -4.70 6.61
C ASN A 358 -0.32 -3.95 7.09
N TYR A 359 -1.47 -4.17 6.48
CA TYR A 359 -2.74 -3.62 6.97
C TYR A 359 -3.36 -4.56 8.01
N VAL A 360 -3.60 -4.06 9.22
CA VAL A 360 -4.11 -4.84 10.35
C VAL A 360 -5.51 -4.39 10.75
N HIS A 361 -6.29 -5.35 11.22
CA HIS A 361 -7.54 -5.12 11.93
C HIS A 361 -7.36 -5.64 13.35
N GLN A 362 -7.40 -4.75 14.34
CA GLN A 362 -7.25 -5.10 15.75
C GLN A 362 -8.57 -4.87 16.48
N GLU A 363 -9.13 -5.91 17.07
CA GLU A 363 -10.30 -5.79 17.93
C GLU A 363 -9.91 -5.18 19.29
N VAL A 364 -10.21 -3.90 19.51
CA VAL A 364 -9.88 -3.20 20.76
C VAL A 364 -10.86 -3.58 21.89
N ASN A 365 -12.06 -4.03 21.53
CA ASN A 365 -13.15 -4.37 22.46
C ASN A 365 -13.51 -5.86 22.47
N CYS A 366 -12.53 -6.74 22.49
CA CYS A 366 -12.82 -8.17 22.59
C CYS A 366 -13.70 -8.51 23.80
N SER A 367 -14.79 -9.22 23.52
CA SER A 367 -15.60 -9.90 24.53
C SER A 367 -14.83 -11.11 25.07
N ALA A 368 -15.01 -11.43 26.36
CA ALA A 368 -14.44 -12.64 26.97
C ALA A 368 -14.88 -13.94 26.28
N SER A 369 -15.89 -13.88 25.40
CA SER A 369 -16.36 -15.01 24.59
C SER A 369 -15.55 -15.25 23.31
N ASN A 370 -14.71 -14.32 22.84
CA ASN A 370 -13.89 -14.53 21.65
C ASN A 370 -12.55 -15.17 22.06
N SER A 371 -12.42 -16.49 21.89
CA SER A 371 -11.22 -17.25 22.26
C SER A 371 -9.99 -16.93 21.40
N SER A 372 -10.16 -16.27 20.24
CA SER A 372 -9.05 -15.84 19.39
C SER A 372 -8.34 -14.60 19.95
N CYS A 373 -9.02 -13.82 20.78
CA CYS A 373 -8.47 -12.61 21.37
C CYS A 373 -7.80 -12.93 22.71
N GLN A 374 -6.50 -12.65 22.81
CA GLN A 374 -5.82 -12.82 24.08
C GLN A 374 -6.25 -11.70 25.05
N PRO A 375 -6.67 -12.02 26.29
CA PRO A 375 -7.05 -11.02 27.28
C PRO A 375 -5.96 -9.97 27.57
N ARG A 376 -4.71 -10.22 27.14
CA ARG A 376 -3.56 -9.32 27.28
C ARG A 376 -3.73 -8.01 26.53
N GLU A 377 -4.10 -8.07 25.27
CA GLU A 377 -4.10 -6.91 24.38
C GLU A 377 -5.09 -5.82 24.83
N LYS A 378 -6.21 -6.22 25.45
CA LYS A 378 -7.25 -5.31 25.91
C LYS A 378 -6.79 -4.36 27.02
N TRP A 379 -6.14 -4.88 28.08
CA TRP A 379 -5.68 -4.01 29.17
C TRP A 379 -4.42 -3.24 28.79
N GLU A 380 -3.60 -3.79 27.90
CA GLU A 380 -2.41 -3.14 27.36
C GLU A 380 -2.78 -1.85 26.62
N ILE A 381 -3.75 -1.90 25.69
CA ILE A 381 -4.21 -0.70 24.97
C ILE A 381 -4.86 0.31 25.92
N GLN A 382 -5.68 -0.13 26.88
CA GLN A 382 -6.31 0.80 27.83
C GLN A 382 -5.28 1.53 28.71
N ASN A 383 -4.24 0.83 29.16
CA ASN A 383 -3.16 1.43 29.93
C ASN A 383 -2.31 2.38 29.09
N LEU A 384 -1.91 1.95 27.88
CA LEU A 384 -1.24 2.80 26.91
C LEU A 384 -2.04 4.08 26.67
N TRP A 385 -3.34 3.93 26.41
CA TRP A 385 -4.23 5.05 26.13
C TRP A 385 -4.34 6.00 27.31
N LYS A 386 -4.51 5.47 28.52
CA LYS A 386 -4.55 6.27 29.75
C LYS A 386 -3.29 7.08 29.95
N ASN A 387 -2.13 6.48 29.75
CA ASN A 387 -0.86 7.15 30.04
C ASN A 387 -0.45 8.13 28.93
N VAL A 388 -0.77 7.84 27.67
CA VAL A 388 -0.48 8.73 26.53
C VAL A 388 -1.51 9.86 26.42
N PHE A 389 -2.81 9.54 26.49
CA PHE A 389 -3.89 10.52 26.27
C PHE A 389 -4.48 11.11 27.56
N GLY A 390 -4.09 10.62 28.74
CA GLY A 390 -4.67 11.07 30.01
C GLY A 390 -6.13 10.67 30.21
N SER A 391 -6.63 9.70 29.44
CA SER A 391 -8.03 9.25 29.46
C SER A 391 -8.11 7.76 29.71
N SER A 392 -8.90 7.31 30.69
CA SER A 392 -9.22 5.87 30.81
C SER A 392 -10.26 5.39 29.80
N LEU A 393 -10.91 6.32 29.09
CA LEU A 393 -11.85 6.03 28.02
C LEU A 393 -11.08 6.01 26.71
N VAL A 394 -10.77 4.81 26.23
CA VAL A 394 -10.50 4.58 24.82
C VAL A 394 -11.82 4.89 24.09
N PRO A 395 -11.86 5.83 23.14
CA PRO A 395 -13.06 6.21 22.42
C PRO A 395 -13.83 4.96 22.03
N SER A 396 -15.11 4.89 22.42
CA SER A 396 -15.89 3.68 22.29
C SER A 396 -15.92 3.30 20.82
N VAL A 397 -15.15 2.28 20.47
CA VAL A 397 -15.25 1.62 19.19
C VAL A 397 -16.59 0.89 19.25
N THR A 398 -17.68 1.57 18.86
CA THR A 398 -19.01 0.95 18.73
C THR A 398 -18.95 -0.27 17.81
N ASP A 399 -17.95 -0.28 16.93
CA ASP A 399 -17.70 -1.31 15.92
C ASP A 399 -16.47 -2.18 16.26
N GLY A 400 -15.91 -2.02 17.47
CA GLY A 400 -14.90 -2.90 18.06
C GLY A 400 -13.50 -2.93 17.46
N SER A 401 -13.23 -2.32 16.29
CA SER A 401 -11.95 -2.47 15.58
C SER A 401 -11.17 -1.17 15.35
N LEU A 402 -9.86 -1.23 15.63
CA LEU A 402 -8.84 -0.33 15.08
C LEU A 402 -8.37 -0.94 13.76
N SER A 403 -8.26 -0.15 12.70
CA SER A 403 -7.63 -0.63 11.46
C SER A 403 -6.69 0.38 10.87
N ALA A 404 -5.45 -0.04 10.68
CA ALA A 404 -4.38 0.81 10.21
C ALA A 404 -3.28 -0.07 9.60
N TYR A 405 -2.24 0.55 9.07
CA TYR A 405 -1.05 -0.20 8.69
C TYR A 405 -0.14 -0.35 9.91
N CYS A 406 0.31 -1.57 10.17
CA CYS A 406 1.35 -1.89 11.14
C CYS A 406 2.70 -1.32 10.70
N CYS A 407 3.60 -1.21 11.67
CA CYS A 407 4.95 -0.66 11.60
C CYS A 407 5.00 0.86 11.59
N VAL A 408 5.99 1.41 12.29
CA VAL A 408 6.10 2.84 12.60
C VAL A 408 6.77 3.62 11.47
N GLN A 409 6.49 3.21 10.23
CA GLN A 409 7.01 3.85 9.03
C GLN A 409 5.89 4.74 8.52
N PHE A 410 5.98 6.05 8.78
CA PHE A 410 4.91 6.96 8.41
C PHE A 410 5.41 8.38 8.17
N LEU A 411 4.65 9.12 7.39
CA LEU A 411 4.77 10.55 7.19
C LEU A 411 3.69 11.25 8.01
N ALA A 412 4.07 12.30 8.74
CA ALA A 412 3.16 13.21 9.42
C ALA A 412 3.45 14.65 8.99
N ARG A 413 2.40 15.40 8.69
CA ARG A 413 2.48 16.82 8.42
C ARG A 413 2.58 17.60 9.73
N ARG A 414 3.32 18.70 9.73
CA ARG A 414 3.49 19.61 10.88
C ARG A 414 2.18 19.95 11.56
N GLU A 415 1.18 20.34 10.78
CA GLU A 415 -0.11 20.76 11.31
C GLU A 415 -0.78 19.66 12.15
N ARG A 416 -0.55 18.38 11.79
CA ARG A 416 -1.08 17.23 12.53
C ARG A 416 -0.32 16.98 13.84
N ILE A 417 1.00 17.15 13.84
CA ILE A 417 1.82 17.09 15.06
C ILE A 417 1.41 18.23 16.01
N LEU A 418 1.18 19.43 15.49
CA LEU A 418 0.80 20.60 16.30
C LEU A 418 -0.65 20.59 16.80
N GLN A 419 -1.47 19.59 16.44
CA GLN A 419 -2.82 19.44 17.02
C GLN A 419 -2.79 19.15 18.53
N ARG A 420 -1.66 18.68 19.05
CA ARG A 420 -1.44 18.44 20.48
C ARG A 420 -0.29 19.31 20.94
N ASP A 421 -0.40 19.84 22.16
CA ASP A 421 0.64 20.69 22.74
C ASP A 421 1.95 19.93 22.98
N ARG A 422 3.04 20.67 23.16
CA ARG A 422 4.35 20.08 23.48
C ARG A 422 4.31 19.22 24.75
N LEU A 423 3.50 19.62 25.73
CA LEU A 423 3.36 18.93 27.01
C LEU A 423 2.77 17.52 26.84
N PHE A 424 1.85 17.32 25.90
CA PHE A 424 1.34 16.01 25.53
C PHE A 424 2.48 15.08 25.12
N TYR A 425 3.34 15.53 24.19
CA TYR A 425 4.46 14.73 23.70
C TYR A 425 5.51 14.49 24.76
N GLN A 426 5.77 15.46 25.65
CA GLN A 426 6.65 15.27 26.80
C GLN A 426 6.14 14.20 27.78
N ARG A 427 4.83 14.19 28.06
CA ARG A 427 4.23 13.14 28.90
C ARG A 427 4.31 11.77 28.25
N ALA A 428 4.02 11.69 26.95
CA ALA A 428 4.16 10.46 26.20
C ALA A 428 5.62 9.97 26.21
N LEU A 429 6.59 10.86 25.97
CA LEU A 429 8.02 10.54 26.00
C LEU A 429 8.43 10.02 27.38
N SER A 430 8.01 10.69 28.45
CA SER A 430 8.29 10.25 29.82
C SER A 430 7.69 8.86 30.11
N TYR A 431 6.45 8.61 29.64
CA TYR A 431 5.83 7.29 29.78
C TYR A 431 6.64 6.17 29.11
N PHE A 432 7.05 6.39 27.85
CA PHE A 432 7.81 5.38 27.10
C PHE A 432 9.27 5.26 27.55
N GLY A 433 9.97 6.37 27.75
CA GLY A 433 11.43 6.38 27.95
C GLY A 433 11.91 6.42 29.39
N GLU A 434 11.11 6.94 30.33
CA GLU A 434 11.57 7.22 31.70
C GLU A 434 10.86 6.36 32.76
N THR A 435 9.57 6.07 32.58
CA THR A 435 8.79 5.37 33.59
C THR A 435 8.78 3.86 33.35
N PRO A 436 9.17 3.03 34.33
CA PRO A 436 9.00 1.59 34.25
C PRO A 436 7.55 1.15 34.06
N ASP A 437 6.57 2.03 34.32
CA ASP A 437 5.13 1.76 34.18
C ASP A 437 4.72 1.30 32.78
N SER A 438 5.38 1.78 31.72
CA SER A 438 5.12 1.33 30.36
C SER A 438 5.46 -0.15 30.16
N TYR A 439 6.47 -0.65 30.87
CA TYR A 439 6.92 -2.04 30.85
C TYR A 439 6.26 -2.90 31.94
N TYR A 440 6.15 -2.42 33.17
CA TYR A 440 5.60 -3.19 34.28
C TYR A 440 4.13 -3.53 34.09
N ALA A 441 3.37 -2.67 33.41
CA ALA A 441 2.01 -3.01 33.03
C ALA A 441 1.97 -4.33 32.25
N LEU A 442 2.99 -4.63 31.43
CA LEU A 442 3.05 -5.84 30.60
C LEU A 442 3.20 -7.15 31.38
N PHE A 443 3.51 -7.08 32.68
CA PHE A 443 3.81 -8.24 33.50
C PHE A 443 2.76 -8.39 34.60
N PRO A 444 2.07 -9.54 34.71
CA PRO A 444 1.14 -9.80 35.79
C PRO A 444 1.80 -9.59 37.16
N VAL A 445 1.04 -9.05 38.11
CA VAL A 445 1.49 -8.87 39.50
C VAL A 445 2.05 -10.20 40.03
N GLY A 446 3.31 -10.18 40.49
CA GLY A 446 4.03 -11.35 41.00
C GLY A 446 4.94 -12.07 40.01
N ARG A 447 4.96 -11.68 38.72
CA ARG A 447 5.96 -12.17 37.76
C ARG A 447 7.30 -11.46 37.99
N VAL A 448 8.38 -12.23 38.13
CA VAL A 448 9.74 -11.69 38.09
C VAL A 448 10.06 -11.27 36.66
N VAL A 449 10.20 -9.97 36.43
CA VAL A 449 10.66 -9.42 35.15
C VAL A 449 12.12 -9.81 34.96
N ARG A 450 12.41 -10.61 33.91
CA ARG A 450 13.78 -10.97 33.54
C ARG A 450 14.29 -9.97 32.52
N MET A 451 15.61 -9.85 32.39
CA MET A 451 16.24 -9.00 31.37
C MET A 451 15.73 -9.30 29.95
N VAL A 452 15.45 -10.57 29.62
CA VAL A 452 14.86 -10.94 28.32
C VAL A 452 13.43 -10.39 28.12
N ASP A 453 12.70 -10.21 29.21
CA ASP A 453 11.34 -9.67 29.17
C ASP A 453 11.36 -8.15 28.88
N THR A 454 12.40 -7.43 29.30
CA THR A 454 12.66 -6.02 28.93
C THR A 454 13.33 -5.86 27.57
N LEU A 455 13.83 -6.94 26.95
CA LEU A 455 14.26 -6.90 25.55
C LEU A 455 13.06 -6.87 24.58
N GLY A 456 11.86 -7.20 25.05
CA GLY A 456 10.64 -7.11 24.26
C GLY A 456 10.29 -5.65 23.99
N ARG A 457 10.10 -5.30 22.72
CA ARG A 457 9.73 -3.94 22.25
C ARG A 457 8.25 -3.61 22.49
N THR A 458 7.62 -4.33 23.41
CA THR A 458 6.16 -4.52 23.45
C THR A 458 5.38 -3.23 23.68
N PRO A 459 5.76 -2.29 24.58
CA PRO A 459 5.00 -1.04 24.74
C PRO A 459 4.97 -0.23 23.45
N CYS A 460 6.11 -0.14 22.75
CA CYS A 460 6.17 0.56 21.49
C CYS A 460 5.49 -0.20 20.35
N GLN A 461 5.52 -1.54 20.38
CA GLN A 461 4.79 -2.36 19.42
C GLN A 461 3.28 -2.10 19.46
N LEU A 462 2.72 -1.91 20.64
CA LEU A 462 1.32 -1.52 20.81
C LEU A 462 1.06 -0.11 20.27
N ALA A 463 2.04 0.79 20.42
CA ALA A 463 1.95 2.15 19.91
C ALA A 463 1.95 2.23 18.37
N MET A 464 2.49 1.22 17.68
CA MET A 464 2.59 1.17 16.21
C MET A 464 1.24 1.46 15.53
N TYR A 465 0.16 1.00 16.15
CA TYR A 465 -1.18 1.08 15.62
C TYR A 465 -1.88 2.40 15.90
N ILE A 466 -1.40 3.20 16.85
CA ILE A 466 -2.09 4.42 17.31
C ILE A 466 -1.37 5.71 16.88
N TRP A 467 -0.25 5.64 16.16
CA TRP A 467 0.45 6.84 15.70
C TRP A 467 -0.44 7.79 14.92
N HIS A 468 -1.26 7.27 14.00
CA HIS A 468 -2.22 8.09 13.26
C HIS A 468 -3.18 8.83 14.21
N ILE A 469 -3.61 8.18 15.29
CA ILE A 469 -4.47 8.77 16.32
C ILE A 469 -3.74 9.85 17.12
N LEU A 470 -2.45 9.64 17.44
CA LEU A 470 -1.55 10.63 18.05
C LEU A 470 -1.38 11.88 17.18
N PHE A 471 -1.76 11.82 15.91
CA PHE A 471 -1.78 12.92 14.94
C PHE A 471 -3.19 13.31 14.49
N GLY A 472 -4.22 12.81 15.20
CA GLY A 472 -5.62 13.21 15.05
C GLY A 472 -6.31 12.63 13.83
N GLU A 473 -5.83 11.51 13.30
CA GLU A 473 -6.58 10.68 12.36
C GLU A 473 -7.62 9.82 13.07
N GLU A 474 -8.57 9.30 12.30
CA GLU A 474 -9.60 8.37 12.75
C GLU A 474 -9.01 6.99 13.08
N MET A 475 -9.59 6.28 14.05
CA MET A 475 -9.17 4.92 14.45
C MET A 475 -9.27 3.87 13.32
N HIS A 476 -10.09 4.15 12.32
CA HIS A 476 -10.32 3.29 11.16
C HIS A 476 -9.78 4.01 9.91
N LEU A 477 -8.54 3.73 9.56
CA LEU A 477 -7.98 4.19 8.30
C LEU A 477 -8.39 3.23 7.17
N PRO A 478 -8.87 3.73 6.02
CA PRO A 478 -9.09 2.87 4.86
C PRO A 478 -7.78 2.28 4.34
N ARG A 479 -7.87 1.16 3.61
CA ARG A 479 -6.75 0.66 2.81
C ARG A 479 -6.29 1.71 1.81
N ARG A 480 -4.99 1.77 1.53
CA ARG A 480 -4.33 2.79 0.71
C ARG A 480 -4.98 2.93 -0.67
N HIS A 481 -5.32 1.84 -1.35
CA HIS A 481 -6.01 1.92 -2.65
C HIS A 481 -7.45 2.47 -2.57
N ARG A 482 -8.09 2.42 -1.41
CA ARG A 482 -9.46 2.88 -1.15
C ARG A 482 -9.50 4.29 -0.57
N ASP A 483 -8.40 4.80 -0.02
CA ASP A 483 -8.36 6.14 0.59
C ASP A 483 -8.44 7.23 -0.50
N PRO A 484 -9.55 8.00 -0.58
CA PRO A 484 -9.72 9.02 -1.60
C PRO A 484 -8.71 10.18 -1.46
N ARG A 485 -8.05 10.35 -0.32
CA ARG A 485 -7.06 11.42 -0.13
C ARG A 485 -5.73 11.10 -0.80
N MET A 486 -5.45 9.83 -1.07
CA MET A 486 -4.15 9.38 -1.57
C MET A 486 -4.01 9.68 -3.07
N PRO A 487 -2.87 10.23 -3.52
CA PRO A 487 -2.58 10.36 -4.94
C PRO A 487 -2.31 8.99 -5.58
N LEU A 488 -2.49 8.88 -6.89
CA LEU A 488 -2.42 7.61 -7.62
C LEU A 488 -1.12 6.83 -7.38
N PHE A 489 0.03 7.52 -7.39
CA PHE A 489 1.34 6.88 -7.20
C PHE A 489 1.49 6.20 -5.84
N ILE A 490 0.87 6.74 -4.79
CA ILE A 490 0.84 6.12 -3.46
C ILE A 490 -0.07 4.88 -3.49
N ARG A 491 -1.23 4.97 -4.13
CA ARG A 491 -2.21 3.86 -4.19
C ARG A 491 -1.70 2.61 -4.91
N MET A 492 -0.86 2.80 -5.92
CA MET A 492 -0.40 1.69 -6.78
C MET A 492 0.70 0.82 -6.14
N LEU A 493 1.56 1.39 -5.29
CA LEU A 493 2.81 0.75 -4.88
C LEU A 493 2.68 -0.34 -3.79
N ASN A 494 1.45 -0.68 -3.37
CA ASN A 494 1.16 -1.76 -2.42
C ASN A 494 0.06 -2.71 -2.90
N ILE A 495 -0.29 -2.62 -4.18
CA ILE A 495 -1.48 -3.28 -4.70
C ILE A 495 -1.37 -4.80 -4.64
N GLU A 496 -0.20 -5.36 -4.93
CA GLU A 496 0.00 -6.80 -4.99
C GLU A 496 -0.15 -7.43 -3.60
N VAL A 497 0.46 -6.81 -2.59
CA VAL A 497 0.33 -7.22 -1.19
C VAL A 497 -1.13 -7.14 -0.75
N GLU A 498 -1.81 -6.04 -1.06
CA GLU A 498 -3.21 -5.85 -0.68
C GLU A 498 -4.15 -6.82 -1.39
N ALA A 499 -3.93 -7.11 -2.67
CA ALA A 499 -4.72 -8.05 -3.46
C ALA A 499 -4.63 -9.47 -2.89
N VAL A 500 -3.43 -9.90 -2.49
CA VAL A 500 -3.23 -11.21 -1.83
C VAL A 500 -3.98 -11.27 -0.51
N LEU A 501 -3.86 -10.23 0.32
CA LEU A 501 -4.53 -10.16 1.62
C LEU A 501 -6.06 -10.11 1.49
N GLU A 502 -6.60 -9.41 0.50
CA GLU A 502 -8.05 -9.37 0.25
C GLU A 502 -8.59 -10.71 -0.27
N ALA A 503 -7.85 -11.37 -1.15
CA ALA A 503 -8.23 -12.69 -1.65
C ALA A 503 -8.29 -13.72 -0.51
N GLN A 504 -7.33 -13.68 0.41
CA GLN A 504 -7.31 -14.53 1.60
C GLN A 504 -8.48 -14.23 2.54
N ALA A 505 -8.73 -12.96 2.85
CA ALA A 505 -9.84 -12.57 3.71
C ALA A 505 -11.23 -12.97 3.15
N GLY A 506 -11.41 -12.92 1.83
CA GLY A 506 -12.64 -13.34 1.17
C GLY A 506 -12.87 -14.85 1.15
N ALA A 507 -11.81 -15.65 1.16
CA ALA A 507 -11.89 -17.12 1.09
C ALA A 507 -12.37 -17.74 2.42
N ASP A 508 -12.02 -17.15 3.54
CA ASP A 508 -12.30 -17.71 4.86
C ASP A 508 -13.76 -17.50 5.33
N GLY A 509 -14.58 -16.74 4.58
CA GLY A 509 -15.99 -16.50 4.92
C GLY A 509 -16.21 -15.87 6.30
N HIS A 510 -15.13 -15.36 6.90
CA HIS A 510 -15.10 -14.66 8.16
C HIS A 510 -14.49 -13.29 7.90
N ASP A 511 -15.30 -12.24 8.07
CA ASP A 511 -14.83 -10.87 8.15
C ASP A 511 -13.76 -10.79 9.25
N GLY A 512 -12.49 -10.71 8.84
CA GLY A 512 -11.41 -10.21 9.70
C GLY A 512 -10.87 -11.16 10.77
N GLY A 513 -10.65 -12.44 10.47
CA GLY A 513 -9.82 -13.27 11.35
C GLY A 513 -8.44 -12.63 11.56
N SER A 514 -8.08 -12.32 12.81
CA SER A 514 -6.80 -11.71 13.17
C SER A 514 -5.65 -12.57 12.64
N PHE A 515 -4.95 -12.07 11.64
CA PHE A 515 -3.76 -12.75 11.12
C PHE A 515 -2.71 -12.77 12.23
N GLN A 516 -2.36 -13.94 12.75
CA GLN A 516 -1.20 -14.06 13.64
C GLN A 516 0.04 -13.67 12.84
N LEU A 517 0.72 -12.61 13.28
CA LEU A 517 1.96 -12.01 12.76
C LEU A 517 3.18 -12.97 12.69
N ASN A 518 2.98 -14.28 12.70
CA ASN A 518 4.08 -15.27 12.65
C ASN A 518 4.58 -15.54 11.22
N GLY A 519 3.95 -14.93 10.21
CA GLY A 519 4.43 -14.91 8.83
C GLY A 519 5.03 -13.55 8.49
N GLU A 520 6.12 -13.15 9.15
CA GLU A 520 6.98 -12.10 8.60
C GLU A 520 7.28 -12.47 7.14
N ALA A 521 7.13 -11.49 6.23
CA ALA A 521 7.33 -11.68 4.80
C ALA A 521 8.65 -12.45 4.58
N ARG A 522 8.58 -13.57 3.85
CA ARG A 522 9.75 -14.43 3.60
C ARG A 522 10.94 -13.61 3.11
N SER A 523 12.13 -14.05 3.50
CA SER A 523 13.47 -13.48 3.31
C SER A 523 13.89 -13.07 1.89
N ASP A 524 13.05 -13.18 0.86
CA ASP A 524 13.35 -12.62 -0.47
C ASP A 524 12.99 -11.12 -0.51
N THR A 525 13.39 -10.40 0.54
CA THR A 525 12.94 -9.04 0.83
C THR A 525 13.48 -8.04 -0.21
N THR A 526 12.78 -6.91 -0.37
CA THR A 526 13.29 -5.73 -1.09
C THR A 526 14.72 -5.38 -0.66
N TYR A 527 15.07 -5.65 0.60
CA TYR A 527 16.39 -5.42 1.18
C TYR A 527 17.51 -6.21 0.48
N ASP A 528 17.36 -7.52 0.27
CA ASP A 528 18.40 -8.37 -0.33
C ASP A 528 18.67 -8.01 -1.79
N ARG A 529 17.63 -7.60 -2.52
CA ARG A 529 17.76 -7.06 -3.89
C ARG A 529 18.57 -5.77 -3.91
N LEU A 530 18.33 -4.87 -2.96
CA LEU A 530 19.05 -3.59 -2.85
C LEU A 530 20.52 -3.79 -2.48
N GLN A 531 20.81 -4.71 -1.56
CA GLN A 531 22.18 -4.94 -1.13
C GLN A 531 23.05 -5.44 -2.29
N THR A 532 22.51 -6.34 -3.12
CA THR A 532 23.21 -6.81 -4.33
C THR A 532 23.48 -5.65 -5.28
N LEU A 533 22.51 -4.75 -5.47
CA LEU A 533 22.65 -3.61 -6.38
C LEU A 533 23.65 -2.54 -5.92
N PHE A 534 23.77 -2.29 -4.62
CA PHE A 534 24.70 -1.28 -4.08
C PHE A 534 26.10 -1.80 -3.76
N GLN A 535 26.35 -3.11 -3.86
CA GLN A 535 27.69 -3.69 -3.69
C GLN A 535 28.52 -3.68 -4.98
N GLU A 536 27.90 -3.42 -6.13
CA GLU A 536 28.56 -3.40 -7.45
C GLU A 536 29.08 -2.01 -7.89
N GLU A 537 28.80 -0.95 -7.11
CA GLU A 537 29.33 0.41 -7.30
C GLU A 537 30.41 0.73 -6.26
#